data_AF-A0A2L2YYT1-F1
#
_entry.id   AF-A0A2L2YYT1-F1
#
_cell.length_a   1.000
_cell.length_b   1.000
_cell.length_c   1.000
_cell.angle_alpha   90.00
_cell.angle_beta   90.00
_cell.angle_gamma   90.00
#
_symmetry.space_group_name_H-M   'P 1'
#
loop_
_entity.id
_entity.type
_entity.pdbx_description
1 polymer ?
#
loop_
_entity_poly.entity_id
_entity_poly.type
_entity_poly.pdbx_seq_one_letter_code
_entity_poly.pdbx_strand_id
1 'polypeptide(L)' 'RVEEFKLKKKWPSPNGTVRIILGGTVFREQIICKSIQRLVPGWTKANVIGRHAHGDLYKCTDFVVEIPGRVELLYT' A
#
# COMPACT_ATOMS: atom_id res chain seq x y z
N ARG A 1 -12.66 -0.63 -13.80
CA ARG A 1 -11.53 0.06 -14.48
C ARG A 1 -11.25 -0.43 -15.91
N VAL A 2 -10.81 -1.67 -16.16
CA VAL A 2 -10.43 -2.03 -17.55
C VAL A 2 -11.64 -2.05 -18.48
N GLU A 3 -12.71 -2.77 -18.10
CA GLU A 3 -13.96 -2.82 -18.85
C GLU A 3 -14.69 -1.47 -18.83
N GLU A 4 -14.82 -0.89 -17.63
CA GLU A 4 -15.44 0.43 -17.39
C GLU A 4 -14.86 1.55 -18.28
N PHE A 5 -13.53 1.63 -18.45
CA PHE A 5 -12.86 2.69 -19.21
C PHE A 5 -12.32 2.24 -20.57
N LYS A 6 -12.65 1.01 -21.02
CA LYS A 6 -12.19 0.42 -22.28
C LYS A 6 -10.67 0.55 -22.50
N LEU A 7 -9.89 0.26 -21.46
CA LEU A 7 -8.43 0.40 -21.50
C LEU A 7 -7.79 -0.76 -22.25
N LYS A 8 -6.69 -0.49 -22.98
CA LYS A 8 -5.92 -1.53 -23.71
C LYS A 8 -5.44 -2.67 -22.82
N LYS A 9 -5.11 -2.37 -21.56
CA LYS A 9 -4.68 -3.36 -20.56
C LYS A 9 -4.84 -2.81 -19.15
N LYS A 10 -4.69 -3.68 -18.16
CA LYS A 10 -4.57 -3.30 -16.75
C LYS A 10 -3.19 -2.68 -16.53
N TRP A 11 -3.14 -1.35 -16.41
CA TRP A 11 -1.91 -0.63 -16.13
C TRP A 11 -1.54 -0.71 -14.64
N PRO A 12 -0.23 -0.76 -14.31
CA PRO A 12 0.21 -0.63 -12.91
C PRO A 12 -0.17 0.74 -12.35
N SER A 13 -0.25 0.83 -11.02
CA SER A 13 -0.56 2.10 -10.33
C SER A 13 0.52 3.15 -10.63
N PRO A 14 0.16 4.33 -11.18
CA PRO A 14 1.14 5.39 -11.47
C PRO A 14 1.96 5.80 -10.24
N ASN A 15 1.30 5.93 -9.08
CA ASN A 15 1.95 6.23 -7.80
C ASN A 15 2.90 5.11 -7.35
N GLY A 16 2.57 3.86 -7.69
CA GLY A 16 3.45 2.71 -7.46
C GLY A 16 4.70 2.78 -8.35
N THR A 17 4.50 3.03 -9.64
CA THR A 17 5.59 3.15 -10.62
C THR A 17 6.58 4.26 -10.26
N VAL A 18 6.10 5.47 -10.01
CA VAL A 18 6.96 6.62 -9.65
C VAL A 18 7.71 6.36 -8.35
N ARG A 19 7.06 5.77 -7.34
CA ARG A 19 7.71 5.47 -6.06
C ARG A 19 8.79 4.42 -6.17
N ILE A 20 8.62 3.41 -7.04
CA ILE A 20 9.68 2.41 -7.29
C ILE A 20 10.90 3.08 -7.92
N ILE A 21 10.69 4.00 -8.87
CA ILE A 21 11.77 4.75 -9.52
C ILE A 21 12.51 5.64 -8.51
N LEU A 22 11.77 6.34 -7.65
CA LEU A 22 12.34 7.28 -6.69
C LEU A 22 12.87 6.63 -5.39
N GLY A 23 12.44 5.42 -5.06
CA GLY A 23 12.86 4.71 -3.85
C GLY A 23 12.43 5.35 -2.51
N GLY A 24 11.43 6.23 -2.53
CA GLY A 24 11.06 7.05 -1.37
C GLY A 24 10.00 6.46 -0.43
N THR A 25 9.98 6.97 0.80
CA THR A 25 8.93 6.75 1.81
C THR A 25 7.80 7.76 1.62
N VAL A 26 6.55 7.32 1.80
CA VAL A 26 5.41 8.24 1.78
C VAL A 26 5.10 8.70 3.20
N PHE A 27 5.02 10.01 3.39
CA PHE A 27 4.58 10.62 4.64
C PHE A 27 3.15 11.16 4.48
N ARG A 28 2.33 10.93 5.50
CA ARG A 28 0.98 11.50 5.58
C ARG A 28 0.81 12.19 6.92
N GLU A 29 0.34 13.42 6.86
CA GLU A 29 0.08 14.26 8.03
C GLU A 29 -1.37 14.77 7.99
N GLN A 30 -1.96 14.93 9.16
CA GLN A 30 -3.31 15.46 9.30
C GLN A 30 -3.29 16.99 9.28
N ILE A 31 -4.23 17.59 8.55
CA ILE A 31 -4.50 19.03 8.64
C ILE A 31 -5.48 19.27 9.79
N ILE A 32 -5.08 20.07 10.77
CA ILE A 32 -5.91 20.35 11.94
C ILE A 32 -6.71 21.65 11.74
N CYS A 33 -8.02 21.51 11.73
CA CYS A 33 -8.96 22.63 11.73
C CYS A 33 -9.59 22.79 13.11
N LYS A 34 -9.59 24.03 13.65
CA LYS A 34 -10.18 24.31 14.97
C LYS A 34 -11.69 24.08 15.02
N SER A 35 -12.39 24.28 13.90
CA SER A 35 -13.84 24.14 13.78
C SER A 35 -14.33 22.69 13.63
N ILE A 36 -13.43 21.74 13.36
CA ILE A 36 -13.78 20.34 13.10
C ILE A 36 -13.39 19.49 14.30
N GLN A 37 -14.38 18.86 14.93
CA GLN A 37 -14.15 17.95 16.05
C GLN A 37 -13.50 16.64 15.55
N ARG A 38 -12.50 16.17 16.29
CA ARG A 38 -11.77 14.93 16.00
C ARG A 38 -12.40 13.75 16.71
N LEU A 39 -12.22 12.55 16.15
CA LEU A 39 -12.71 11.31 16.74
C LEU A 39 -12.02 10.98 18.08
N VAL A 40 -10.73 11.27 18.18
CA VAL A 40 -9.94 11.12 19.41
C VAL A 40 -9.65 12.51 19.96
N PRO A 41 -10.35 12.96 21.03
CA PRO A 41 -10.24 14.35 21.51
C PRO A 41 -8.84 14.74 22.00
N GLY A 42 -8.08 13.78 22.54
CA GLY A 42 -6.73 14.00 23.06
C GLY A 42 -5.67 14.26 21.99
N TRP A 43 -5.96 14.02 20.71
CA TRP A 43 -5.03 14.35 19.63
C TRP A 43 -5.10 15.84 19.32
N THR A 44 -4.23 16.60 19.96
CA THR A 44 -4.16 18.08 19.82
C THR A 44 -3.14 18.53 18.79
N LYS A 45 -2.20 17.66 18.41
CA LYS A 45 -1.15 17.91 17.40
C LYS A 45 -1.32 16.95 16.23
N ALA A 46 -0.74 17.33 15.09
CA ALA A 46 -0.76 16.49 13.90
C ALA A 46 0.15 15.28 14.12
N ASN A 47 -0.33 14.11 13.71
CA ASN A 47 0.43 12.87 13.74
C ASN A 47 0.89 12.55 12.32
N VAL A 48 2.19 12.28 12.15
CA VAL A 48 2.79 11.92 10.87
C VAL A 48 2.98 10.42 10.78
N ILE A 49 2.48 9.81 9.70
CA ILE A 49 2.69 8.40 9.41
C ILE A 49 3.65 8.29 8.24
N GLY A 50 4.82 7.71 8.49
CA GLY A 50 5.75 7.25 7.44
C GLY A 50 5.44 5.82 7.05
N ARG A 51 5.20 5.56 5.77
CA ARG A 51 4.96 4.21 5.24
C ARG A 51 6.14 3.75 4.41
N HIS A 52 6.84 2.70 4.88
CA HIS A 52 7.75 1.93 4.05
C HIS A 52 6.94 1.15 3.01
N ALA A 53 6.93 1.65 1.78
CA ALA A 53 6.02 1.18 0.73
C ALA A 53 6.76 0.30 -0.31
N HIS A 54 7.55 -0.64 0.21
CA HIS A 54 8.36 -1.63 -0.51
C HIS A 54 8.30 -2.98 0.20
N GLY A 55 8.18 -4.08 -0.56
CA GLY A 55 8.33 -5.44 -0.02
C GLY A 55 7.07 -6.00 0.64
N ASP A 56 7.29 -6.93 1.58
CA ASP A 56 6.29 -7.63 2.38
C ASP A 56 5.19 -8.26 1.52
N LEU A 57 3.95 -8.28 2.03
CA LEU A 57 2.76 -8.74 1.33
C LEU A 57 2.52 -8.04 -0.02
N TYR A 58 3.16 -6.90 -0.30
CA TYR A 58 3.00 -6.19 -1.57
C TYR A 58 3.95 -6.70 -2.68
N LYS A 59 4.94 -7.52 -2.33
CA LYS A 59 5.84 -8.19 -3.27
C LYS A 59 5.99 -9.69 -2.94
N CYS A 60 5.06 -10.26 -2.18
CA CYS A 60 5.05 -11.69 -1.93
C CYS A 60 4.58 -12.45 -3.17
N THR A 61 4.94 -13.72 -3.24
CA THR A 61 4.35 -14.67 -4.17
C THR A 61 3.30 -15.47 -3.41
N ASP A 62 2.09 -15.50 -3.93
CA ASP A 62 0.97 -16.26 -3.41
C ASP A 62 0.55 -17.36 -4.40
N PHE A 63 0.05 -18.46 -3.86
CA PHE A 63 -0.54 -19.54 -4.65
C PHE A 63 -1.59 -20.26 -3.81
N VAL A 64 -2.51 -20.94 -4.48
CA VAL A 64 -3.55 -21.75 -3.83
C VAL A 64 -3.09 -23.21 -3.81
N VAL A 65 -3.23 -23.86 -2.66
CA VAL A 65 -3.00 -25.31 -2.54
C VAL A 65 -4.35 -26.01 -2.71
N GLU A 66 -4.58 -26.59 -3.88
CA GLU A 66 -5.89 -27.18 -4.25
C GLU A 66 -6.08 -28.62 -3.72
N ILE A 67 -4.98 -29.32 -3.40
CA ILE A 67 -4.97 -30.72 -2.94
C ILE A 67 -3.96 -30.93 -1.80
N PRO A 68 -4.10 -31.97 -0.97
CA PRO A 68 -3.14 -32.24 0.11
C PRO A 68 -1.70 -32.43 -0.38
N GLY A 69 -0.73 -31.85 0.32
CA GLY A 69 0.70 -31.92 -0.03
C GLY A 69 1.62 -31.25 0.99
N ARG A 70 2.93 -31.20 0.69
CA ARG A 70 3.97 -30.54 1.50
C ARG A 70 4.45 -29.27 0.78
N VAL A 71 4.48 -28.15 1.48
CA VAL A 71 5.03 -26.87 1.00
C VAL A 71 6.33 -26.59 1.74
N GLU A 72 7.40 -26.32 0.99
CA GLU A 72 8.70 -25.98 1.55
C GLU A 72 9.23 -24.71 0.88
N LEU A 73 9.90 -23.87 1.67
CA LEU A 73 10.68 -22.74 1.17
C LEU A 73 12.14 -23.15 1.17
N LEU A 74 12.73 -23.31 -0.02
CA LEU A 74 14.12 -23.70 -0.19
C LEU A 74 14.97 -22.50 -0.61
N TYR A 75 16.15 -22.38 -0.02
CA TYR A 75 17.21 -21.46 -0.43
C TYR A 75 18.52 -22.27 -0.58
N THR A 76 19.03 -22.35 -1.81
CA THR A 76 20.29 -23.05 -2.17
C THR A 76 21.12 -22.19 -3.10
#